data_AF-A0A7S1PYW3-F1
#
_entry.id   AF-A0A7S1PYW3-F1
#
_cell.length_a   1.000
_cell.length_b   1.000
_cell.length_c   1.000
_cell.angle_alpha   90.00
_cell.angle_beta   90.00
_cell.angle_gamma   90.00
#
_symmetry.space_group_name_H-M   'P 1'
#
loop_
_entity.id
_entity.type
_entity.pdbx_description
1 polymer ?
#
loop_
_entity_poly.entity_id
_entity_poly.type
_entity_poly.pdbx_seq_one_letter_code
_entity_poly.pdbx_strand_id
1 'polypeptide(L)'
;MPGGIPMTLQGLEHRVVLGSRTFKGIVEMYNWMRGWGFIKAAPGSAFPPNVMAKIKQQQEDAARRGKNTSDMMLYFRKDDLNDGVEIDKGKEVTYKIYTDDKGAGACEVH
;
A
#
# COMPACT_ATOMS: atom_id res chain seq x y z
N MET A 1 -37.79 4.06 -0.72
CA MET A 1 -36.72 4.65 0.12
C MET A 1 -35.50 4.84 -0.76
N PRO A 2 -34.94 6.06 -0.89
CA PRO A 2 -33.89 6.34 -1.86
C PRO A 2 -32.52 5.89 -1.34
N GLY A 3 -31.81 5.14 -2.19
CA GLY A 3 -30.34 5.17 -2.30
C GLY A 3 -29.54 4.65 -1.11
N GLY A 4 -29.53 3.32 -0.91
CA GLY A 4 -28.43 2.69 -0.18
C GLY A 4 -27.13 2.90 -0.95
N ILE A 5 -26.35 3.90 -0.55
CA ILE A 5 -24.96 4.06 -0.98
C ILE A 5 -24.28 2.72 -0.62
N PRO A 6 -23.69 1.97 -1.57
CA PRO A 6 -22.89 0.83 -1.18
C PRO A 6 -21.81 1.37 -0.23
N MET A 7 -21.78 0.87 1.02
CA MET A 7 -20.68 1.08 1.96
C MET A 7 -19.44 0.44 1.32
N THR A 8 -18.81 1.12 0.36
CA THR A 8 -17.56 0.65 -0.22
C THR A 8 -16.52 0.70 0.89
N LEU A 9 -15.74 -0.37 1.06
CA LEU A 9 -14.68 -0.45 2.07
C LEU A 9 -13.75 0.79 2.06
N GLN A 10 -13.60 1.44 0.91
CA GLN A 10 -12.82 2.66 0.72
C GLN A 10 -13.30 3.85 1.57
N GLY A 11 -14.60 3.97 1.83
CA GLY A 11 -15.17 5.06 2.64
C GLY A 11 -14.94 4.91 4.15
N LEU A 12 -14.51 3.73 4.61
CA LEU A 12 -14.34 3.44 6.04
C LEU A 12 -12.89 3.58 6.53
N GLU A 13 -11.91 3.58 5.62
CA GLU A 13 -10.49 3.41 5.98
C GLU A 13 -9.68 4.72 6.09
N HIS A 14 -10.33 5.89 6.01
CA HIS A 14 -9.68 7.21 6.16
C HIS A 14 -8.36 7.36 5.37
N ARG A 15 -8.36 6.90 4.11
CA ARG A 15 -7.18 6.94 3.25
C ARG A 15 -6.79 8.39 2.95
N VAL A 16 -5.56 8.77 3.31
CA VAL A 16 -4.96 10.06 2.99
C VAL A 16 -3.78 9.84 2.06
N VAL A 17 -3.94 10.24 0.79
CA VAL A 17 -2.86 10.17 -0.21
C VAL A 17 -1.82 11.26 0.07
N LEU A 18 -0.55 10.89 0.08
CA LEU A 18 0.56 11.77 0.35
C LEU A 18 0.93 12.60 -0.88
N GLY A 19 0.17 13.67 -1.12
CA GLY A 19 0.44 14.64 -2.18
C GLY A 19 0.57 13.99 -3.57
N SER A 20 1.33 14.65 -4.45
CA SER A 20 1.50 14.21 -5.85
C SER A 20 2.83 13.49 -6.11
N ARG A 21 3.61 13.20 -5.06
CA ARG A 21 4.94 12.60 -5.20
C ARG A 21 4.83 11.10 -5.48
N THR A 22 5.47 10.66 -6.56
CA THR A 22 5.63 9.25 -6.88
C THR A 22 6.92 8.70 -6.31
N PHE A 23 6.89 7.43 -5.94
CA PHE A 23 7.99 6.66 -5.41
C PHE A 23 8.17 5.39 -6.23
N LYS A 24 9.35 4.78 -6.08
CA LYS A 24 9.70 3.52 -6.72
C LYS A 24 9.81 2.40 -5.70
N GLY A 25 9.57 1.20 -6.16
CA GLY A 25 9.70 0.00 -5.34
C GLY A 25 9.58 -1.26 -6.17
N ILE A 26 9.74 -2.39 -5.51
CA ILE A 26 9.71 -3.71 -6.13
C ILE A 26 8.50 -4.46 -5.58
N VAL A 27 7.70 -5.06 -6.45
CA VAL A 27 6.58 -5.91 -6.03
C VAL A 27 7.14 -7.14 -5.32
N GLU A 28 6.87 -7.26 -4.01
CA GLU A 28 7.32 -8.42 -3.23
C GLU A 28 6.34 -9.58 -3.38
N MET A 29 5.04 -9.29 -3.38
CA MET A 29 4.01 -10.29 -3.67
C MET A 29 2.77 -9.63 -4.25
N TYR A 30 2.07 -10.37 -5.10
CA TYR A 30 0.72 -10.04 -5.51
C TYR A 30 -0.14 -11.31 -5.50
N ASN A 31 -1.17 -11.31 -4.65
CA ASN A 31 -2.18 -12.35 -4.61
C ASN A 31 -3.35 -11.93 -5.49
N TRP A 32 -3.23 -12.16 -6.79
CA TRP A 32 -4.24 -11.77 -7.79
C TRP A 32 -5.61 -12.40 -7.51
N MET A 33 -5.66 -13.63 -6.99
CA MET A 33 -6.91 -14.32 -6.60
C MET A 33 -7.63 -13.60 -5.46
N ARG A 34 -6.88 -12.97 -4.54
CA ARG A 34 -7.45 -12.20 -3.42
C ARG A 34 -7.43 -10.68 -3.64
N GLY A 35 -6.88 -10.21 -4.75
CA GLY A 35 -6.85 -8.80 -5.14
C GLY A 35 -6.02 -7.90 -4.22
N TRP A 36 -4.92 -8.39 -3.65
CA TRP A 36 -4.01 -7.56 -2.84
C TRP A 36 -2.55 -7.99 -2.95
N GLY A 37 -1.63 -7.10 -2.61
CA GLY A 37 -0.21 -7.39 -2.59
C GLY A 37 0.59 -6.46 -1.69
N PHE A 38 1.92 -6.63 -1.76
CA PHE A 38 2.89 -5.78 -1.09
C PHE A 38 3.99 -5.33 -2.06
N ILE A 39 4.33 -4.05 -1.97
CA ILE A 39 5.47 -3.44 -2.66
C ILE A 39 6.53 -3.14 -1.61
N LYS A 40 7.76 -3.60 -1.84
CA LYS A 40 8.94 -3.23 -1.08
C LYS A 40 9.42 -1.86 -1.58
N ALA A 41 9.36 -0.85 -0.73
CA ALA A 41 9.89 0.46 -1.06
C ALA A 41 11.41 0.40 -1.30
N ALA A 42 11.90 1.24 -2.22
CA ALA A 42 13.34 1.31 -2.48
C ALA A 42 14.10 1.72 -1.20
N PRO A 43 15.24 1.08 -0.90
CA PRO A 43 16.05 1.44 0.26
C PRO A 43 16.48 2.91 0.17
N GLY A 44 16.33 3.66 1.25
CA GLY A 44 16.62 5.11 1.28
C GLY A 44 15.48 6.01 0.81
N SER A 45 14.28 5.46 0.57
CA SER A 45 13.10 6.28 0.30
C SER A 45 12.77 7.18 1.49
N ALA A 46 12.96 8.49 1.33
CA ALA A 46 12.67 9.47 2.36
C ALA A 46 11.16 9.76 2.40
N PHE A 47 10.46 9.04 3.28
CA PHE A 47 9.05 9.29 3.56
C PHE A 47 8.89 10.31 4.70
N PRO A 48 7.83 11.12 4.68
CA PRO A 48 7.57 12.04 5.78
C PRO A 48 7.30 11.30 7.11
N PRO A 49 7.53 11.95 8.27
CA PRO A 49 7.49 11.28 9.58
C PRO A 49 6.15 10.58 9.90
N ASN A 50 5.03 11.11 9.42
CA ASN A 50 3.70 10.51 9.59
C ASN A 50 3.58 9.15 8.89
N VAL A 51 4.15 9.01 7.69
CA VAL A 51 4.17 7.75 6.94
C VAL A 51 5.11 6.77 7.62
N MET A 52 6.30 7.23 8.03
CA MET A 52 7.27 6.39 8.72
C MET A 52 6.71 5.81 10.03
N ALA A 53 5.94 6.61 10.78
CA ALA A 53 5.25 6.14 11.97
C ALA A 53 4.23 5.03 11.65
N LYS A 54 3.45 5.17 10.57
CA LYS A 54 2.50 4.15 10.10
C LYS A 54 3.17 2.88 9.59
N ILE A 55 4.29 3.00 8.87
CA ILE A 55 5.11 1.85 8.44
C ILE A 55 5.65 1.11 9.67
N LYS A 56 6.16 1.83 10.66
CA LYS A 56 6.68 1.22 11.89
C LYS A 56 5.59 0.50 12.68
N GLN A 57 4.42 1.11 12.83
CA GLN A 57 3.25 0.48 13.44
C GLN A 57 2.89 -0.84 12.73
N GLN A 58 2.85 -0.81 11.39
CA GLN A 58 2.57 -1.99 10.59
C GLN A 58 3.64 -3.08 10.75
N GLN A 59 4.93 -2.71 10.84
CA GLN A 59 6.02 -3.65 11.10
C GLN A 59 5.91 -4.28 12.50
N GLU A 60 5.57 -3.49 13.52
CA GLU A 60 5.34 -3.99 14.89
C GLU A 60 4.15 -4.96 14.93
N ASP A 61 3.06 -4.66 14.22
CA ASP A 61 1.91 -5.55 14.10
C ASP A 61 2.23 -6.82 13.30
N ALA A 62 3.06 -6.73 12.26
CA ALA A 62 3.55 -7.89 11.53
C ALA A 62 4.47 -8.77 12.41
N ALA A 63 5.36 -8.15 13.19
CA ALA A 63 6.25 -8.84 14.13
C ALA A 63 5.44 -9.55 15.22
N ARG A 64 4.38 -8.92 15.76
CA ARG A 64 3.43 -9.56 16.68
C ARG A 64 2.74 -10.79 16.08
N ARG A 65 2.58 -10.84 14.76
CA ARG A 65 2.05 -11.99 14.00
C ARG A 65 3.14 -12.99 13.58
N GLY A 66 4.37 -12.84 14.08
CA GLY A 66 5.49 -13.73 13.76
C GLY A 66 6.14 -13.48 12.39
N LYS A 67 5.80 -12.38 11.72
CA LYS A 67 6.43 -11.99 10.45
C LYS A 67 7.52 -10.95 10.71
N ASN A 68 8.78 -11.37 10.60
CA ASN A 68 9.89 -10.43 10.61
C ASN A 68 10.07 -9.86 9.20
N THR A 69 9.83 -8.56 9.06
CA THR A 69 10.11 -7.85 7.82
C THR A 69 10.80 -6.54 8.17
N SER A 70 12.13 -6.54 8.03
CA SER A 70 12.96 -5.34 8.15
C SER A 70 12.73 -4.36 7.00
N ASP A 71 12.13 -4.85 5.91
CA ASP A 71 11.82 -4.07 4.73
C ASP A 71 10.54 -3.23 4.90
N MET A 72 10.51 -2.08 4.24
CA MET A 72 9.31 -1.23 4.18
C MET A 72 8.34 -1.82 3.17
N MET A 73 7.40 -2.64 3.66
CA MET A 73 6.33 -3.22 2.84
C MET A 73 5.10 -2.31 2.82
N LEU A 74 4.73 -1.84 1.63
CA LEU A 74 3.54 -1.04 1.38
C LEU A 74 2.44 -1.92 0.81
N TYR A 75 1.29 -1.90 1.47
CA TYR A 75 0.12 -2.65 1.03
C TYR A 75 -0.54 -1.99 -0.19
N PHE A 76 -1.02 -2.78 -1.15
CA PHE A 76 -1.86 -2.29 -2.24
C PHE A 76 -3.01 -3.27 -2.54
N ARG A 77 -4.15 -2.73 -3.02
CA ARG A 77 -5.27 -3.52 -3.55
C ARG A 77 -5.24 -3.56 -5.07
N LYS A 78 -6.03 -4.47 -5.64
CA LYS A 78 -6.30 -4.50 -7.08
C LYS A 78 -6.85 -3.16 -7.58
N ASP A 79 -7.74 -2.51 -6.84
CA ASP A 79 -8.27 -1.18 -7.20
C ASP A 79 -7.23 -0.04 -7.11
N ASP A 80 -6.09 -0.29 -6.48
CA ASP A 80 -4.99 0.68 -6.39
C ASP A 80 -4.06 0.59 -7.63
N LEU A 81 -4.30 -0.38 -8.53
CA LEU A 81 -3.57 -0.60 -9.79
C LEU A 81 -4.20 0.18 -10.94
N ASN A 82 -3.40 0.86 -11.75
CA ASN A 82 -3.90 1.49 -12.97
C ASN A 82 -4.18 0.45 -14.06
N ASP A 83 -5.06 0.80 -15.01
CA ASP A 83 -5.38 -0.06 -16.14
C ASP A 83 -4.13 -0.44 -16.96
N GLY A 84 -4.01 -1.73 -17.28
CA GLY A 84 -2.91 -2.27 -18.08
C GLY A 84 -1.59 -2.45 -17.32
N VAL A 85 -1.53 -2.18 -16.00
CA VAL A 85 -0.32 -2.44 -15.23
C VAL A 85 -0.07 -3.94 -15.05
N GLU A 86 1.14 -4.36 -15.37
CA GLU A 86 1.58 -5.73 -15.15
C GLU A 86 2.27 -5.83 -13.77
N ILE A 87 1.62 -6.52 -12.84
CA ILE A 87 2.14 -6.74 -11.48
C ILE A 87 2.60 -8.18 -11.34
N ASP A 88 3.92 -8.34 -11.28
CA ASP A 88 4.60 -9.61 -11.01
C ASP A 88 5.63 -9.44 -9.90
N LYS A 89 5.84 -10.51 -9.13
CA LYS A 89 6.89 -10.51 -8.11
C LYS A 89 8.25 -10.18 -8.74
N GLY A 90 8.95 -9.21 -8.17
CA GLY A 90 10.26 -8.74 -8.62
C GLY A 90 10.22 -7.60 -9.65
N LYS A 91 9.05 -7.20 -10.16
CA LYS A 91 8.96 -6.03 -11.05
C LYS A 91 9.14 -4.72 -10.28
N GLU A 92 9.85 -3.78 -10.89
CA GLU A 92 9.86 -2.39 -10.44
C GLU A 92 8.55 -1.72 -10.84
N VAL A 93 7.96 -1.01 -9.89
CA VAL A 93 6.72 -0.24 -10.07
C VAL A 93 6.89 1.16 -9.51
N THR A 94 6.11 2.08 -10.05
CA THR A 94 5.94 3.42 -9.50
C THR A 94 4.59 3.55 -8.83
N TYR A 95 4.53 4.26 -7.71
CA TYR A 95 3.30 4.40 -6.93
C TYR A 95 3.29 5.71 -6.15
N LYS A 96 2.10 6.15 -5.74
CA LYS A 96 1.93 7.16 -4.69
C LYS A 96 1.68 6.47 -3.37
N ILE A 97 2.06 7.12 -2.28
CA ILE A 97 1.83 6.59 -0.94
C ILE A 97 0.53 7.15 -0.39
N TYR A 98 -0.21 6.32 0.31
CA TYR A 98 -1.28 6.77 1.18
C TYR A 98 -1.09 6.20 2.59
N THR A 99 -1.69 6.85 3.57
CA THR A 99 -1.81 6.31 4.94
C THR A 99 -3.27 6.05 5.24
N ASP A 100 -3.56 4.99 5.98
CA ASP A 100 -4.91 4.64 6.45
C ASP A 100 -4.87 4.25 7.94
N ASP A 101 -6.00 3.80 8.46
CA ASP A 101 -6.11 3.32 9.84
C ASP A 101 -5.20 2.12 10.15
N LYS A 102 -4.83 1.32 9.12
CA LYS A 102 -4.06 0.08 9.25
C LYS A 102 -2.55 0.28 9.06
N GLY A 103 -2.12 1.33 8.37
CA GLY A 103 -0.70 1.56 8.09
C GLY A 103 -0.47 2.46 6.87
N ALA A 104 0.59 2.14 6.13
CA ALA A 104 0.94 2.82 4.89
C ALA A 104 0.75 1.88 3.71
N GLY A 105 0.22 2.42 2.62
CA GLY A 105 -0.02 1.68 1.40
C GLY A 105 0.40 2.44 0.14
N ALA A 106 0.32 1.74 -0.98
CA ALA A 106 0.61 2.23 -2.31
C ALA A 106 -0.69 2.34 -3.11
N CYS A 107 -0.84 3.43 -3.85
CA CYS A 107 -1.96 3.72 -4.75
C CYS A 107 -1.48 4.28 -6.08
N GLU A 108 -2.34 4.25 -7.10
CA GLU A 108 -2.00 4.65 -8.46
C GLU A 108 -0.72 3.95 -8.94
N VAL A 109 -0.70 2.62 -8.83
CA VAL A 109 0.48 1.82 -9.20
C VAL A 109 0.58 1.71 -10.72
N HIS A 110 1.76 2.00 -11.26
CA HIS A 110 2.13 1.91 -12.68
C HIS A 110 3.41 1.06 -12.86
#